data_AF-A0A0E1X6J1-F1
#
_entry.id   AF-A0A0E1X6J1-F1
#
_cell.length_a   1.000
_cell.length_b   1.000
_cell.length_c   1.000
_cell.angle_alpha   90.00
_cell.angle_beta   90.00
_cell.angle_gamma   90.00
#
_symmetry.space_group_name_H-M   'P 1'
#
loop_
_entity.id
_entity.type
_entity.pdbx_description
1 polymer ?
#
loop_
_entity_poly.entity_id
_entity_poly.type
_entity_poly.pdbx_seq_one_letter_code
_entity_poly.pdbx_strand_id
1 'polypeptide(L)'
;MSNTQTKNVPELRFPGFEGEWEEKKLGDLIKVNSGKDYKHLEKGDIPVYGTGGYMTSVSEPLSEIDAVGIGRKGTINKPYLLEAPFWTVDTLFYCTPKKETDILFILSLFRKINWKVYDESTGVPSLSKQTINKINRFVPSNKEQQKIGEFFIKLDRQLN
;
A
#
# COMPACT_ATOMS: atom_id res chain seq x y z
N MET A 1 -0.02 28.74 21.73
CA MET A 1 -0.05 28.54 20.26
C MET A 1 1.03 27.52 19.93
N SER A 2 0.68 26.24 19.73
CA SER A 2 1.70 25.24 19.37
C SER A 2 2.05 25.40 17.90
N ASN A 3 3.22 25.97 17.64
CA ASN A 3 3.76 26.10 16.29
C ASN A 3 4.31 24.72 15.88
N THR A 4 3.43 23.80 15.48
CA THR A 4 3.84 22.53 14.89
C THR A 4 4.29 22.81 13.46
N GLN A 5 5.56 23.21 13.30
CA GLN A 5 6.20 23.21 11.99
C GLN A 5 6.08 21.80 11.41
N THR A 6 5.41 21.67 10.26
CA THR A 6 5.29 20.41 9.55
C THR A 6 6.69 19.97 9.14
N LYS A 7 7.28 19.03 9.89
CA LYS A 7 8.62 18.54 9.61
C LYS A 7 8.57 17.64 8.38
N ASN A 8 9.05 18.15 7.24
CA ASN A 8 9.15 17.43 5.97
C ASN A 8 10.48 16.67 5.81
N VAL A 9 11.16 16.39 6.92
CA VAL A 9 12.38 15.59 6.99
C VAL A 9 12.25 14.61 8.16
N PRO A 10 12.62 13.34 8.00
CA PRO A 10 12.52 12.36 9.09
C PRO A 10 13.47 12.69 10.25
N GLU A 11 13.17 12.17 11.44
CA GLU A 11 14.06 12.26 12.61
C GLU A 11 15.32 11.43 12.46
N LEU A 12 15.19 10.27 11.81
CA LEU A 12 16.29 9.38 11.46
C LEU A 12 16.36 9.24 9.95
N ARG A 13 17.54 9.46 9.38
CA ARG A 13 17.79 9.41 7.93
C ARG A 13 19.07 8.65 7.64
N PHE A 14 19.11 7.92 6.53
CA PHE A 14 20.35 7.28 6.09
C PHE A 14 21.40 8.33 5.73
N PRO A 15 22.69 8.10 6.07
CA PRO A 15 23.77 8.96 5.62
C PRO A 15 23.79 9.10 4.09
N GLY A 16 24.14 10.29 3.60
CA GLY A 16 24.22 10.58 2.16
C GLY A 16 22.92 11.05 1.51
N PHE A 17 21.84 11.21 2.28
CA PHE A 17 20.61 11.85 1.83
C PHE A 17 20.40 13.19 2.54
N GLU A 18 20.14 14.23 1.75
CA GLU A 18 19.95 15.62 2.20
C GLU A 18 18.72 16.23 1.54
N GLY A 19 18.38 17.47 1.91
CA GLY A 19 17.23 18.19 1.39
C GLY A 19 15.88 17.76 1.98
N GLU A 20 14.85 18.52 1.65
CA GLU A 20 13.49 18.29 2.13
C GLU A 20 12.77 17.21 1.32
N TRP A 21 11.85 16.46 1.96
CA TRP A 21 10.96 15.57 1.22
C TRP A 21 9.82 16.38 0.59
N GLU A 22 9.38 15.97 -0.59
CA GLU A 22 8.30 16.63 -1.30
C GLU A 22 6.94 16.15 -0.77
N GLU A 23 6.00 17.07 -0.56
CA GLU A 23 4.61 16.68 -0.27
C GLU A 23 3.91 16.24 -1.57
N LYS A 24 3.41 14.99 -1.60
CA LYS A 24 2.67 14.42 -2.72
C LYS A 24 1.39 13.77 -2.25
N LYS A 25 0.37 13.73 -3.12
CA LYS A 25 -0.81 12.90 -2.88
C LYS A 25 -0.48 11.45 -3.17
N LEU A 26 -1.05 10.51 -2.43
CA LEU A 26 -0.92 9.09 -2.78
C LEU A 26 -1.41 8.82 -4.21
N GLY A 27 -2.43 9.55 -4.67
CA GLY A 27 -2.92 9.46 -6.04
C GLY A 27 -1.87 9.78 -7.11
N ASP A 28 -0.80 10.50 -6.77
CA ASP A 28 0.32 10.80 -7.67
C ASP A 28 1.34 9.64 -7.72
N LEU A 29 1.44 8.87 -6.64
CA LEU A 29 2.41 7.78 -6.45
C LEU A 29 1.89 6.42 -6.88
N ILE A 30 0.58 6.19 -6.79
CA ILE A 30 -0.03 4.88 -7.00
C ILE A 30 -1.26 4.94 -7.89
N LYS A 31 -1.64 3.78 -8.43
CA LYS A 31 -2.94 3.52 -9.05
C LYS A 31 -3.73 2.59 -8.15
N VAL A 32 -4.89 3.04 -7.66
CA VAL A 32 -5.80 2.24 -6.82
C VAL A 32 -6.75 1.42 -7.70
N ASN A 33 -6.53 0.11 -7.77
CA ASN A 33 -7.34 -0.82 -8.55
C ASN A 33 -8.35 -1.55 -7.65
N SER A 34 -9.44 -2.03 -8.25
CA SER A 34 -10.48 -2.79 -7.55
C SER A 34 -10.30 -4.29 -7.79
N GLY A 35 -10.49 -5.10 -6.74
CA GLY A 35 -10.70 -6.53 -6.91
C GLY A 35 -12.00 -6.88 -7.63
N LYS A 36 -12.15 -8.16 -7.97
CA LYS A 36 -13.28 -8.71 -8.73
C LYS A 36 -13.70 -10.07 -8.19
N ASP A 37 -14.94 -10.47 -8.46
CA ASP A 37 -15.38 -11.84 -8.19
C ASP A 37 -14.54 -12.84 -9.00
N TYR A 38 -14.17 -13.97 -8.40
CA TYR A 38 -13.27 -14.96 -9.00
C TYR A 38 -13.98 -16.30 -9.29
N LYS A 39 -15.24 -16.47 -8.89
CA LYS A 39 -15.93 -17.78 -8.89
C LYS A 39 -16.16 -18.38 -10.27
N HIS A 40 -15.99 -17.57 -11.31
CA HIS A 40 -16.08 -17.98 -12.71
C HIS A 40 -14.77 -18.57 -13.23
N LEU A 41 -13.67 -18.43 -12.49
CA LEU A 41 -12.37 -18.97 -12.87
C LEU A 41 -12.23 -20.41 -12.39
N GLU A 42 -11.47 -21.19 -13.15
CA GLU A 42 -11.09 -22.54 -12.76
C GLU A 42 -10.06 -22.50 -11.62
N LYS A 43 -9.87 -23.65 -10.97
CA LYS A 43 -8.79 -23.81 -9.99
C LYS A 43 -7.44 -23.75 -10.71
N GLY A 44 -6.48 -23.07 -10.10
CA GLY A 44 -5.11 -22.99 -10.58
C GLY A 44 -4.17 -22.57 -9.46
N ASP A 45 -3.02 -22.01 -9.83
CA ASP A 45 -1.93 -21.66 -8.90
C ASP A 45 -1.84 -20.16 -8.60
N ILE A 46 -2.72 -19.33 -9.20
CA ILE A 46 -2.71 -17.88 -8.95
C ILE A 46 -3.42 -17.57 -7.63
N PRO A 47 -2.72 -17.01 -6.62
CA PRO A 47 -3.32 -16.78 -5.31
C PRO A 47 -4.41 -15.69 -5.37
N VAL A 48 -5.53 -15.96 -4.70
CA VAL A 48 -6.64 -15.03 -4.49
C VAL A 48 -6.56 -14.46 -3.07
N TYR A 49 -6.60 -13.14 -2.99
CA TYR A 49 -6.50 -12.41 -1.73
C TYR A 49 -7.75 -11.59 -1.41
N GLY A 50 -8.11 -11.56 -0.12
CA GLY A 50 -9.11 -10.66 0.45
C GLY A 50 -8.54 -9.86 1.61
N THR A 51 -9.38 -9.13 2.35
CA THR A 51 -8.89 -8.32 3.49
C THR A 51 -8.32 -9.16 4.63
N GLY A 52 -8.66 -10.46 4.70
CA GLY A 52 -8.09 -11.42 5.64
C GLY A 52 -6.79 -12.09 5.18
N GLY A 53 -6.28 -11.80 3.98
CA GLY A 53 -5.13 -12.48 3.38
C GLY A 53 -5.54 -13.51 2.32
N TYR A 54 -4.73 -14.56 2.17
CA TYR A 54 -4.95 -15.63 1.20
C TYR A 54 -6.30 -16.34 1.41
N MET A 55 -6.98 -16.65 0.31
CA MET A 55 -8.29 -17.30 0.33
C MET A 55 -8.30 -18.64 -0.41
N THR A 56 -7.78 -18.66 -1.64
CA THR A 56 -7.77 -19.82 -2.56
C THR A 56 -6.82 -19.52 -3.72
N SER A 57 -6.75 -20.40 -4.72
CA SER A 57 -6.00 -20.15 -5.97
C SER A 57 -6.83 -20.47 -7.22
N VAL A 58 -6.62 -19.69 -8.28
CA VAL A 58 -7.38 -19.72 -9.56
C VAL A 58 -6.45 -19.79 -10.77
N SER A 59 -7.01 -20.05 -11.95
CA SER A 59 -6.28 -20.24 -13.20
C SER A 59 -5.69 -18.96 -13.79
N GLU A 60 -6.28 -17.80 -13.50
CA GLU A 60 -5.93 -16.53 -14.16
C GLU A 60 -5.67 -15.40 -13.15
N PRO A 61 -4.71 -14.50 -13.42
CA PRO A 61 -4.44 -13.35 -12.57
C PRO A 61 -5.29 -12.12 -12.90
N LEU A 62 -5.50 -11.31 -11.87
CA LEU A 62 -6.05 -9.96 -12.02
C LEU A 62 -4.94 -8.93 -12.23
N SER A 63 -3.73 -9.20 -11.72
CA SER A 63 -2.56 -8.35 -11.84
C SER A 63 -1.28 -9.19 -12.03
N GLU A 64 -0.44 -8.71 -12.94
CA GLU A 64 0.91 -9.20 -13.24
C GLU A 64 1.99 -8.28 -12.65
N ILE A 65 1.58 -7.31 -11.82
CA ILE A 65 2.44 -6.30 -11.22
C ILE A 65 2.22 -6.33 -9.71
N ASP A 66 3.32 -6.36 -8.96
CA ASP A 66 3.32 -6.26 -7.50
C ASP A 66 2.52 -5.04 -7.03
N ALA A 67 1.85 -5.19 -5.90
CA ALA A 67 1.01 -4.14 -5.35
C ALA A 67 1.01 -4.16 -3.83
N VAL A 68 0.54 -3.06 -3.24
CA VAL A 68 0.13 -3.06 -1.83
C VAL A 68 -1.37 -3.30 -1.75
N GLY A 69 -1.76 -4.39 -1.07
CA GLY A 69 -3.15 -4.66 -0.71
C GLY A 69 -3.59 -3.76 0.44
N ILE A 70 -4.77 -3.14 0.33
CA ILE A 70 -5.40 -2.38 1.41
C ILE A 70 -6.91 -2.64 1.40
N GLY A 71 -7.51 -2.84 2.58
CA GLY A 71 -8.92 -3.19 2.67
C GLY A 71 -9.82 -2.07 2.16
N ARG A 72 -10.74 -2.42 1.25
CA ARG A 72 -11.85 -1.56 0.85
C ARG A 72 -13.01 -1.67 1.82
N LYS A 73 -13.30 -2.88 2.32
CA LYS A 73 -14.38 -3.16 3.30
C LYS A 73 -13.92 -4.17 4.34
N GLY A 74 -14.35 -3.99 5.59
CA GLY A 74 -14.00 -4.84 6.71
C GLY A 74 -12.67 -4.40 7.34
N THR A 75 -11.61 -5.21 7.20
CA THR A 75 -10.30 -4.83 7.77
C THR A 75 -9.60 -3.83 6.86
N ILE A 76 -9.67 -2.54 7.20
CA ILE A 76 -9.10 -1.44 6.39
C ILE A 76 -7.69 -0.99 6.83
N ASN A 77 -7.14 -1.52 7.91
CA ASN A 77 -5.90 -1.01 8.53
C ASN A 77 -4.75 -2.02 8.58
N LYS A 78 -4.79 -3.06 7.73
CA LYS A 78 -3.73 -4.06 7.61
C LYS A 78 -3.22 -4.12 6.16
N PRO A 79 -2.40 -3.14 5.72
CA PRO A 79 -1.78 -3.21 4.41
C PRO A 79 -0.73 -4.33 4.34
N TYR A 80 -0.63 -5.00 3.20
CA TYR A 80 0.35 -6.04 2.95
C TYR A 80 0.81 -6.09 1.50
N LEU A 81 1.98 -6.68 1.26
CA LEU A 81 2.52 -6.85 -0.09
C LEU A 81 1.76 -7.96 -0.81
N LEU A 82 1.39 -7.70 -2.06
CA LEU A 82 0.86 -8.65 -3.01
C LEU A 82 1.94 -8.88 -4.06
N GLU A 83 2.56 -10.05 -4.03
CA GLU A 83 3.55 -10.49 -5.04
C GLU A 83 2.81 -11.04 -6.26
N ALA A 84 3.15 -10.53 -7.43
CA ALA A 84 2.58 -10.97 -8.69
C ALA A 84 3.09 -12.37 -9.09
N PRO A 85 2.29 -13.15 -9.83
CA PRO A 85 0.91 -12.86 -10.24
C PRO A 85 -0.11 -13.07 -9.11
N PHE A 86 -1.19 -12.29 -9.09
CA PHE A 86 -2.25 -12.46 -8.08
C PHE A 86 -3.66 -12.07 -8.57
N TRP A 87 -4.67 -12.50 -7.81
CA TRP A 87 -6.04 -12.02 -7.88
C TRP A 87 -6.46 -11.37 -6.55
N THR A 88 -7.32 -10.34 -6.58
CA THR A 88 -7.97 -9.82 -5.37
C THR A 88 -9.48 -9.79 -5.50
N VAL A 89 -10.18 -10.04 -4.39
CA VAL A 89 -11.64 -9.94 -4.34
C VAL A 89 -12.10 -8.50 -4.09
N ASP A 90 -13.39 -8.23 -4.31
CA ASP A 90 -13.98 -6.89 -4.28
C ASP A 90 -13.87 -6.16 -2.93
N THR A 91 -13.56 -6.88 -1.84
CA THR A 91 -13.30 -6.30 -0.51
C THR A 91 -11.90 -5.74 -0.34
N LEU A 92 -10.96 -6.01 -1.26
CA LEU A 92 -9.57 -5.58 -1.21
C LEU A 92 -9.22 -4.71 -2.42
N PHE A 93 -8.67 -3.53 -2.17
CA PHE A 93 -7.97 -2.75 -3.19
C PHE A 93 -6.53 -3.24 -3.33
N TYR A 94 -6.00 -3.20 -4.56
CA TYR A 94 -4.58 -3.38 -4.82
C TYR A 94 -4.00 -2.11 -5.47
N CYS A 95 -2.96 -1.58 -4.85
CA CYS A 95 -2.31 -0.33 -5.22
C CYS A 95 -1.00 -0.63 -5.94
N THR A 96 -0.99 -0.47 -7.26
CA THR A 96 0.23 -0.64 -8.07
C THR A 96 1.02 0.67 -8.11
N PRO A 97 2.36 0.62 -8.10
CA PRO A 97 3.19 1.82 -8.16
C PRO A 97 3.02 2.53 -9.50
N LYS A 98 3.01 3.86 -9.49
CA LYS A 98 3.24 4.67 -10.70
C LYS A 98 4.75 4.79 -10.92
N LYS A 99 5.14 5.16 -12.15
CA LYS A 99 6.54 5.30 -12.56
C LYS A 99 7.37 5.99 -11.47
N GLU A 100 8.56 5.46 -11.23
CA GLU A 100 9.56 5.97 -10.30
C GLU A 100 9.29 5.78 -8.80
N THR A 101 8.12 5.27 -8.39
CA THR A 101 7.87 5.00 -6.96
C THR A 101 8.23 3.57 -6.58
N ASP A 102 8.98 3.40 -5.49
CA ASP A 102 9.35 2.08 -4.96
C ASP A 102 8.17 1.43 -4.20
N ILE A 103 7.89 0.15 -4.49
CA ILE A 103 6.74 -0.56 -3.92
C ILE A 103 6.90 -0.88 -2.43
N LEU A 104 8.12 -1.16 -1.98
CA LEU A 104 8.41 -1.45 -0.56
C LEU A 104 8.35 -0.17 0.27
N PHE A 105 8.73 0.96 -0.32
CA PHE A 105 8.49 2.28 0.24
C PHE A 105 6.99 2.58 0.35
N ILE A 106 6.18 2.31 -0.68
CA ILE A 106 4.71 2.46 -0.61
C ILE A 106 4.15 1.60 0.53
N LEU A 107 4.60 0.35 0.67
CA LEU A 107 4.18 -0.52 1.77
C LEU A 107 4.53 0.09 3.14
N SER A 108 5.74 0.62 3.27
CA SER A 108 6.21 1.30 4.48
C SER A 108 5.36 2.53 4.82
N LEU A 109 5.06 3.35 3.81
CA LEU A 109 4.13 4.47 3.94
C LEU A 109 2.77 3.98 4.43
N PHE A 110 2.18 3.00 3.74
CA PHE A 110 0.86 2.46 4.05
C PHE A 110 0.79 1.94 5.49
N ARG A 111 1.80 1.22 5.97
CA ARG A 111 1.86 0.71 7.35
C ARG A 111 1.94 1.83 8.40
N LYS A 112 2.46 3.01 8.04
CA LYS A 112 2.53 4.17 8.92
C LYS A 112 1.21 4.95 8.99
N ILE A 113 0.33 4.80 8.00
CA ILE A 113 -0.95 5.52 7.95
C ILE A 113 -1.91 4.96 9.00
N ASN A 114 -2.49 5.85 9.82
CA ASN A 114 -3.64 5.49 10.66
C ASN A 114 -4.91 5.39 9.81
N TRP A 115 -5.09 4.28 9.10
CA TRP A 115 -6.21 4.10 8.15
C TRP A 115 -7.60 4.27 8.78
N LYS A 116 -7.74 4.02 10.09
CA LYS A 116 -9.02 4.10 10.78
C LYS A 116 -9.60 5.53 10.81
N VAL A 117 -8.76 6.57 10.73
CA VAL A 117 -9.27 7.96 10.68
C VAL A 117 -9.89 8.31 9.33
N TYR A 118 -9.71 7.46 8.33
CA TYR A 118 -10.25 7.61 6.98
C TYR A 118 -11.45 6.69 6.73
N ASP A 119 -11.98 6.02 7.75
CA ASP A 119 -13.20 5.21 7.64
C ASP A 119 -14.38 6.12 7.24
N GLU A 120 -15.06 5.75 6.17
CA GLU A 120 -16.21 6.49 5.62
C GLU A 120 -17.55 5.85 6.03
N SER A 121 -17.53 4.81 6.87
CA SER A 121 -18.71 4.05 7.25
C SER A 121 -19.15 4.32 8.69
N THR A 122 -20.43 4.03 8.96
CA THR A 122 -21.00 3.99 10.32
C THR A 122 -21.12 2.57 10.88
N GLY A 123 -20.65 1.57 10.13
CA GLY A 123 -20.83 0.15 10.43
C GLY A 123 -19.59 -0.67 10.10
N VAL A 124 -19.62 -1.39 8.97
CA VAL A 124 -18.46 -2.16 8.50
C VAL A 124 -17.41 -1.18 7.93
N PRO A 125 -16.19 -1.09 8.50
CA PRO A 125 -15.20 -0.10 8.10
C PRO A 125 -14.92 -0.15 6.60
N SER A 126 -14.82 1.03 5.98
CA SER A 126 -14.71 1.14 4.52
C SER A 126 -13.81 2.29 4.09
N LEU A 127 -13.06 2.06 3.01
CA LEU A 127 -12.27 3.07 2.32
C LEU A 127 -12.73 3.23 0.87
N SER A 128 -12.70 4.45 0.35
CA SER A 128 -12.87 4.75 -1.07
C SER A 128 -11.54 5.05 -1.75
N LYS A 129 -11.50 4.84 -3.08
CA LYS A 129 -10.35 5.26 -3.91
C LYS A 129 -10.09 6.75 -3.82
N GLN A 130 -11.16 7.55 -3.73
CA GLN A 130 -11.09 9.00 -3.67
C GLN A 130 -10.39 9.44 -2.38
N THR A 131 -10.75 8.83 -1.26
CA THR A 131 -10.12 9.11 0.03
C THR A 131 -8.66 8.70 0.04
N ILE A 132 -8.31 7.48 -0.41
CA ILE A 132 -6.91 7.04 -0.52
C ILE A 132 -6.11 8.03 -1.39
N ASN A 133 -6.61 8.40 -2.56
CA ASN A 133 -5.91 9.27 -3.51
C ASN A 133 -5.67 10.69 -2.97
N LYS A 134 -6.48 11.18 -2.02
CA LYS A 134 -6.37 12.53 -1.45
C LYS A 134 -5.40 12.63 -0.27
N ILE A 135 -4.90 11.51 0.25
CA ILE A 135 -3.98 11.51 1.39
C ILE A 135 -2.63 12.09 0.95
N ASN A 136 -2.16 13.14 1.63
CA ASN A 136 -0.84 13.72 1.41
C ASN A 136 0.24 12.97 2.22
N ARG A 137 1.41 12.75 1.63
CA ARG A 137 2.59 12.21 2.31
C ARG A 137 3.84 12.93 1.84
N PHE A 138 4.82 13.02 2.73
CA PHE A 138 6.17 13.42 2.37
C PHE A 138 6.90 12.25 1.71
N VAL A 139 7.50 12.51 0.57
CA VAL A 139 8.13 11.51 -0.29
C VAL A 139 9.55 11.96 -0.61
N PRO A 140 10.56 11.12 -0.32
CA PRO A 140 11.93 11.42 -0.67
C PRO A 140 12.24 11.10 -2.14
N SER A 141 13.49 11.37 -2.53
CA SER A 141 14.03 10.92 -3.82
C SER A 141 13.89 9.40 -4.01
N ASN A 142 13.78 8.93 -5.25
CA ASN A 142 13.58 7.50 -5.54
C ASN A 142 14.69 6.60 -4.98
N LYS A 143 15.95 7.08 -4.97
CA LYS A 143 17.08 6.37 -4.36
C LYS A 143 16.91 6.17 -2.86
N GLU A 144 16.37 7.17 -2.18
CA GLU A 144 16.11 7.09 -0.74
C GLU A 144 14.89 6.21 -0.45
N GLN A 145 13.85 6.26 -1.29
CA GLN A 145 12.70 5.35 -1.20
C GLN A 145 13.15 3.89 -1.22
N GLN A 146 13.97 3.51 -2.21
CA GLN A 146 14.55 2.16 -2.32
C GLN A 146 15.31 1.78 -1.04
N LYS A 147 16.16 2.67 -0.53
CA LYS A 147 16.94 2.40 0.69
C LYS A 147 16.06 2.15 1.92
N ILE A 148 15.00 2.94 2.06
CA ILE A 148 14.01 2.79 3.14
C ILE A 148 13.25 1.47 2.98
N GLY A 149 12.74 1.18 1.79
CA GLY A 149 12.00 -0.04 1.49
C GLY A 149 12.81 -1.30 1.74
N GLU A 150 14.04 -1.36 1.22
CA GLU A 150 14.99 -2.45 1.45
C GLU A 150 15.31 -2.66 2.93
N PHE A 151 15.47 -1.57 3.69
CA PHE A 151 15.77 -1.67 5.11
C PHE A 151 14.63 -2.29 5.90
N PHE A 152 13.39 -1.82 5.70
CA PHE A 152 12.25 -2.37 6.43
C PHE A 152 11.92 -3.80 6.03
N ILE A 153 12.01 -4.15 4.73
CA ILE A 153 11.77 -5.54 4.33
C ILE A 153 12.86 -6.48 4.88
N LYS A 154 14.11 -6.02 4.94
CA LYS A 154 15.20 -6.81 5.53
C LYS A 154 14.97 -7.02 7.02
N LEU A 155 14.52 -6.00 7.74
CA LEU A 155 14.19 -6.10 9.15
C LEU A 155 13.03 -7.08 9.37
N ASP A 156 11.95 -6.96 8.59
CA ASP A 156 10.81 -7.88 8.67
C ASP A 156 11.24 -9.33 8.45
N ARG A 157 12.14 -9.60 7.49
CA ARG A 157 12.70 -10.95 7.23
C ARG A 157 13.55 -11.51 8.38
N GLN A 158 14.02 -10.67 9.29
CA GLN A 158 14.79 -11.10 10.47
C GLN A 158 13.89 -11.39 11.68
N LEU A 159 12.62 -10.98 11.63
CA LEU A 159 11.63 -11.27 12.65
C LEU A 159 10.86 -12.51 12.18
N ASN A 160 11.27 -13.68 12.69
CA ASN A 160 10.64 -14.98 12.39
C ASN A 160 9.14 -14.98 12.72
#